data_AF-A0A8D2D4C7-F1
#
_entry.id   AF-A0A8D2D4C7-F1
#
_cell.length_a   1.000
_cell.length_b   1.000
_cell.length_c   1.000
_cell.angle_alpha   90.00
_cell.angle_beta   90.00
_cell.angle_gamma   90.00
#
_symmetry.space_group_name_H-M   'P 1'
#
loop_
_entity.id
_entity.type
_entity.pdbx_description
1 polymer ?
#
loop_
_entity_poly.entity_id
_entity_poly.type
_entity_poly.pdbx_seq_one_letter_code
_entity_poly.pdbx_strand_id
1 'polypeptide(L)'
;MEFDCESVKRLLGKYKFRDLTVEELKNVNMFFPHFRYSMDTYVFKDSSQKDLLNFTGTIPVMYQGNTYNIPIRFWILDSHPFTPPICFLKPTANMGISVGKHVDAQGRIYLPYLQNWSHPKSVIVGLIKEMIAKFQEELPLYSLSSSDEARQVDMLAYIAKITEGVSDINSKSWTNHETKAVNKITVVGNGELGIACILAISAKGIADRLVLLDLSEGTKGGTMDLDIFNLPNVEISKDLSASAHSKVVIFTVNSLGSSESYVDVVQSNVDMFRALVPALGHYSQHGVLLVASQPVEIMTCVTWKLSTFPANRVIGIGCNLDSQRLQYIITNILKAQTSGKEVWVIGEQGEDKVPMWSGQEVMSHSSQVQLSNRAVELLRVKGQRSWSVGLSVADLVDSIINNKKKVHSVSVLAKGYYDINSEVFLSLPCILGTNGVTEIIKTTVKEDTVTEKLQSSASSIHGLQERLKF
;
A
#
# COMPACT_ATOMS: atom_id res chain seq x y z
N MET A 1 -6.70 -40.72 -25.14
CA MET A 1 -5.86 -41.91 -25.36
C MET A 1 -6.00 -42.75 -24.12
N GLU A 2 -6.28 -44.04 -24.27
CA GLU A 2 -6.08 -44.99 -23.18
C GLU A 2 -4.63 -44.90 -22.69
N PHE A 3 -4.42 -45.11 -21.40
CA PHE A 3 -3.09 -45.02 -20.80
C PHE A 3 -2.20 -46.16 -21.31
N ASP A 4 -1.42 -45.89 -22.34
CA ASP A 4 -0.42 -46.81 -22.86
C ASP A 4 0.90 -46.68 -22.08
N CYS A 5 1.22 -47.72 -21.33
CA CYS A 5 2.44 -47.79 -20.53
C CYS A 5 3.71 -47.70 -21.38
N GLU A 6 3.71 -48.23 -22.61
CA GLU A 6 4.90 -48.20 -23.47
C GLU A 6 5.16 -46.78 -24.01
N SER A 7 4.11 -46.09 -24.45
CA SER A 7 4.20 -44.69 -24.86
C SER A 7 4.70 -43.79 -23.74
N VAL A 8 4.18 -43.92 -22.50
CA VAL A 8 4.65 -43.15 -21.35
C VAL A 8 6.11 -43.48 -21.02
N LYS A 9 6.50 -44.76 -21.07
CA LYS A 9 7.91 -45.16 -20.88
C LYS A 9 8.85 -44.50 -21.90
N ARG A 10 8.42 -44.36 -23.16
CA ARG A 10 9.21 -43.66 -24.19
C ARG A 10 9.34 -42.16 -23.91
N LEU A 11 8.27 -41.50 -23.47
CA LEU A 11 8.27 -40.08 -23.13
C LEU A 11 9.18 -39.76 -21.92
N LEU A 12 9.22 -40.66 -20.94
CA LEU A 12 10.01 -40.53 -19.72
C LEU A 12 11.48 -40.97 -19.90
N GLY A 13 12.02 -41.00 -21.12
CA GLY A 13 13.38 -41.47 -21.40
C GLY A 13 14.50 -40.74 -20.64
N LYS A 14 14.26 -39.49 -20.23
CA LYS A 14 15.20 -38.65 -19.44
C LYS A 14 14.99 -38.74 -17.91
N TYR A 15 14.00 -39.50 -17.43
CA TYR A 15 13.66 -39.58 -16.01
C TYR A 15 14.55 -40.59 -15.29
N LYS A 16 15.05 -40.23 -14.11
CA LYS A 16 15.99 -41.06 -13.33
C LYS A 16 15.34 -42.35 -12.83
N PHE A 17 14.06 -42.29 -12.43
CA PHE A 17 13.30 -43.41 -11.88
C PHE A 17 12.07 -43.73 -12.73
N ARG A 18 12.32 -43.94 -14.03
CA ARG A 18 11.28 -44.13 -15.05
C ARG A 18 10.27 -45.21 -14.71
N ASP A 19 10.72 -46.44 -14.41
CA ASP A 19 9.81 -47.57 -14.21
C ASP A 19 8.91 -47.39 -12.98
N LEU A 20 9.44 -46.84 -11.89
CA LEU A 20 8.67 -46.49 -10.69
C LEU A 20 7.63 -45.39 -10.98
N THR A 21 8.02 -44.35 -11.73
CA THR A 21 7.10 -43.28 -12.14
C THR A 21 5.95 -43.83 -12.99
N VAL A 22 6.23 -44.75 -13.91
CA VAL A 22 5.18 -45.34 -14.76
C VAL A 22 4.21 -46.21 -13.96
N GLU A 23 4.71 -46.96 -12.97
CA GLU A 23 3.86 -47.74 -12.07
C GLU A 23 2.93 -46.84 -11.25
N GLU A 24 3.44 -45.73 -10.73
CA GLU A 24 2.64 -44.76 -9.99
C GLU A 24 1.57 -44.10 -10.87
N LEU A 25 1.92 -43.69 -12.10
CA LEU A 25 0.97 -43.11 -13.04
C LEU A 25 -0.09 -44.11 -13.53
N LYS A 26 0.27 -45.40 -13.65
CA LYS A 26 -0.69 -46.47 -13.93
C LYS A 26 -1.74 -46.57 -12.81
N ASN A 27 -1.31 -46.47 -11.56
CA ASN A 27 -2.22 -46.43 -10.42
C ASN A 27 -3.12 -45.20 -10.44
N VAL A 28 -2.58 -44.01 -10.76
CA VAL A 28 -3.38 -42.79 -10.91
C VAL A 28 -4.46 -42.98 -11.99
N ASN A 29 -4.10 -43.55 -13.15
CA ASN A 29 -5.06 -43.79 -14.23
C ASN A 29 -6.17 -44.79 -13.85
N MET A 30 -5.85 -45.78 -12.99
CA MET A 30 -6.85 -46.73 -12.49
C MET A 30 -7.90 -46.08 -11.59
N PHE A 31 -7.49 -45.13 -10.73
CA PHE A 31 -8.42 -44.42 -9.83
C PHE A 31 -9.06 -43.17 -10.46
N PHE A 32 -8.37 -42.53 -11.41
CA PHE A 32 -8.78 -41.27 -12.04
C PHE A 32 -8.59 -41.33 -13.57
N PRO A 33 -9.44 -42.11 -14.29
CA PRO A 33 -9.27 -42.37 -15.73
C PRO A 33 -9.46 -41.14 -16.63
N HIS A 34 -9.98 -40.04 -16.08
CA HIS A 34 -10.18 -38.78 -16.81
C HIS A 34 -8.94 -37.91 -16.92
N PHE A 35 -7.85 -38.26 -16.21
CA PHE A 35 -6.59 -37.55 -16.35
C PHE A 35 -5.92 -37.90 -17.68
N ARG A 36 -5.36 -36.87 -18.31
CA ARG A 36 -4.60 -36.97 -19.55
C ARG A 36 -3.17 -36.52 -19.30
N TYR A 37 -2.24 -37.08 -20.07
CA TYR A 37 -0.84 -36.71 -20.00
C TYR A 37 -0.33 -36.06 -21.28
N SER A 38 0.64 -35.17 -21.13
CA SER A 38 1.40 -34.53 -22.21
C SER A 38 2.83 -34.26 -21.74
N MET A 39 3.76 -34.08 -22.68
CA MET A 39 5.08 -33.51 -22.39
C MET A 39 5.03 -32.03 -22.73
N ASP A 40 5.30 -31.18 -21.75
CA ASP A 40 5.26 -29.73 -21.89
C ASP A 40 6.51 -29.13 -21.23
N THR A 41 6.92 -27.94 -21.66
CA THR A 41 8.05 -27.23 -21.04
C THR A 41 7.60 -26.48 -19.80
N TYR A 42 8.22 -26.77 -18.66
CA TYR A 42 8.02 -26.05 -17.40
C TYR A 42 9.15 -25.02 -17.20
N VAL A 43 8.76 -23.78 -16.85
CA VAL A 43 9.70 -22.69 -16.53
C VAL A 43 9.78 -22.53 -15.02
N PHE A 44 10.98 -22.69 -14.45
CA PHE A 44 11.24 -22.54 -13.02
C PHE A 44 11.42 -21.06 -12.65
N LYS A 45 11.39 -20.77 -11.33
CA LYS A 45 11.53 -19.40 -10.80
C LYS A 45 12.88 -18.75 -11.13
N ASP A 46 13.91 -19.56 -11.37
CA ASP A 46 15.25 -19.11 -11.80
C ASP A 46 15.35 -18.91 -13.31
N SER A 47 14.22 -18.93 -14.03
CA SER A 47 14.12 -18.87 -15.50
C SER A 47 14.70 -20.08 -16.24
N SER A 48 15.12 -21.14 -15.54
CA SER A 48 15.48 -22.40 -16.17
C SER A 48 14.24 -23.09 -16.76
N GLN A 49 14.43 -23.85 -17.84
CA GLN A 49 13.34 -24.54 -18.54
C GLN A 49 13.63 -26.03 -18.62
N LYS A 50 12.59 -26.84 -18.46
CA LYS A 50 12.70 -28.31 -18.56
C LYS A 50 11.42 -28.92 -19.11
N ASP A 51 11.58 -29.86 -20.04
CA ASP A 51 10.46 -30.66 -20.51
C ASP A 51 10.08 -31.68 -19.45
N LEU A 52 8.88 -31.55 -18.92
CA LEU A 52 8.34 -32.38 -17.86
C LEU A 52 7.02 -33.01 -18.30
N LEU A 53 6.75 -34.19 -17.78
CA LEU A 53 5.46 -34.84 -17.91
C LEU A 53 4.42 -34.05 -17.12
N ASN A 54 3.37 -33.69 -17.82
CA ASN A 54 2.21 -32.97 -17.31
C ASN A 54 1.03 -33.94 -17.24
N PHE A 55 0.36 -34.01 -16.08
CA PHE A 55 -0.84 -34.81 -15.85
C PHE A 55 -1.99 -33.86 -15.51
N THR A 56 -2.96 -33.71 -16.39
CA THR A 56 -4.09 -32.77 -16.23
C THR A 56 -5.41 -33.53 -16.19
N GLY A 57 -6.29 -33.17 -15.25
CA GLY A 57 -7.62 -33.76 -15.13
C GLY A 57 -8.49 -32.97 -14.17
N THR A 58 -9.63 -33.54 -13.77
CA THR A 58 -10.53 -32.94 -12.77
C THR A 58 -10.68 -33.87 -11.57
N ILE A 59 -10.77 -33.30 -10.37
CA ILE A 59 -11.05 -34.04 -9.13
C ILE A 59 -12.43 -33.67 -8.59
N PRO A 60 -13.26 -34.65 -8.16
CA PRO A 60 -14.58 -34.37 -7.62
C PRO A 60 -14.47 -33.92 -6.16
N VAL A 61 -14.99 -32.74 -5.86
CA VAL A 61 -15.00 -32.14 -4.52
C VAL A 61 -16.44 -31.89 -4.10
N MET A 62 -16.86 -32.46 -2.98
CA MET A 62 -18.20 -32.25 -2.44
C MET A 62 -18.19 -31.03 -1.51
N TYR A 63 -18.93 -29.99 -1.86
CA TYR A 63 -19.01 -28.77 -1.09
C TYR A 63 -20.46 -28.30 -0.96
N GLN A 64 -20.92 -28.09 0.27
CA GLN A 64 -22.29 -27.65 0.58
C GLN A 64 -23.38 -28.48 -0.13
N GLY A 65 -23.21 -29.81 -0.20
CA GLY A 65 -24.18 -30.73 -0.80
C GLY A 65 -24.10 -30.87 -2.32
N ASN A 66 -23.23 -30.11 -3.00
CA ASN A 66 -23.01 -30.21 -4.45
C ASN A 66 -21.62 -30.79 -4.76
N THR A 67 -21.48 -31.51 -5.87
CA THR A 67 -20.18 -32.00 -6.35
C THR A 67 -19.63 -31.11 -7.44
N TYR A 68 -18.45 -30.53 -7.20
CA TYR A 68 -17.70 -29.68 -8.12
C TYR A 68 -16.50 -30.44 -8.68
N ASN A 69 -16.34 -30.43 -10.00
CA ASN A 69 -15.21 -31.07 -10.67
C ASN A 69 -14.08 -30.05 -10.86
N ILE A 70 -13.11 -30.04 -9.95
CA ILE A 70 -12.04 -29.04 -9.90
C ILE A 70 -10.92 -29.44 -10.86
N PRO A 71 -10.63 -28.63 -11.91
CA PRO A 71 -9.55 -28.92 -12.84
C PRO A 71 -8.17 -28.65 -12.22
N ILE A 72 -7.29 -29.65 -12.29
CA ILE A 72 -5.95 -29.61 -11.73
C ILE A 72 -4.90 -30.13 -12.71
N ARG A 73 -3.65 -29.77 -12.44
CA ARG A 73 -2.47 -30.09 -13.21
C ARG A 73 -1.33 -30.51 -12.28
N PHE A 74 -0.66 -31.61 -12.62
CA PHE A 74 0.56 -32.08 -11.98
C PHE A 74 1.73 -32.04 -12.95
N TRP A 75 2.84 -31.45 -12.53
CA TRP A 75 4.12 -31.54 -13.20
C TRP A 75 4.99 -32.55 -12.47
N ILE A 76 5.32 -33.64 -13.15
CA ILE A 76 6.11 -34.73 -12.59
C ILE A 76 7.59 -34.44 -12.86
N LEU A 77 8.40 -34.27 -11.81
CA LEU A 77 9.84 -34.02 -11.93
C LEU A 77 10.59 -35.30 -12.35
N ASP A 78 11.76 -35.16 -12.96
CA ASP A 78 12.60 -36.28 -13.41
C ASP A 78 13.17 -37.15 -12.27
N SER A 79 13.13 -36.64 -11.04
CA SER A 79 13.48 -37.31 -9.79
C SER A 79 12.29 -37.95 -9.06
N HIS A 80 11.06 -37.83 -9.59
CA HIS A 80 9.90 -38.56 -9.08
C HIS A 80 10.14 -40.09 -9.17
N PRO A 81 9.71 -40.91 -8.18
CA PRO A 81 8.82 -40.58 -7.05
C PRO A 81 9.50 -40.04 -5.80
N PHE A 82 10.83 -39.88 -5.78
CA PHE A 82 11.54 -39.36 -4.59
C PHE A 82 11.35 -37.86 -4.38
N THR A 83 10.91 -37.13 -5.41
CA THR A 83 10.49 -35.73 -5.30
C THR A 83 8.99 -35.59 -5.57
N PRO A 84 8.28 -34.73 -4.80
CA PRO A 84 6.86 -34.49 -4.99
C PRO A 84 6.60 -33.81 -6.34
N PRO A 85 5.43 -34.04 -6.97
CA PRO A 85 5.02 -33.29 -8.15
C PRO A 85 4.73 -31.81 -7.82
N ILE A 86 4.86 -30.94 -8.82
CA ILE A 86 4.43 -29.54 -8.70
C ILE A 86 2.97 -29.44 -9.15
N CYS A 87 2.11 -28.89 -8.30
CA CYS A 87 0.66 -28.97 -8.48
C CYS A 87 0.06 -27.59 -8.74
N PHE A 88 -0.84 -27.49 -9.70
CA PHE A 88 -1.56 -26.26 -10.04
C PHE A 88 -3.04 -26.54 -10.29
N LEU A 89 -3.89 -25.55 -10.04
CA LEU A 89 -5.24 -25.46 -10.60
C LEU A 89 -5.15 -25.13 -12.09
N LYS A 90 -6.14 -25.58 -12.86
CA LYS A 90 -6.28 -25.24 -14.27
C LYS A 90 -7.69 -24.68 -14.54
N PRO A 91 -8.01 -23.48 -14.05
CA PRO A 91 -9.34 -22.89 -14.24
C PRO A 91 -9.74 -22.81 -15.72
N THR A 92 -11.04 -23.00 -16.00
CA THR A 92 -11.62 -22.68 -17.30
C THR A 92 -11.87 -21.18 -17.42
N ALA A 93 -12.24 -20.69 -18.60
CA ALA A 93 -12.44 -19.25 -18.86
C ALA A 93 -13.46 -18.58 -17.94
N ASN A 94 -14.40 -19.36 -17.40
CA ASN A 94 -15.46 -18.93 -16.49
C ASN A 94 -15.16 -19.23 -15.02
N MET A 95 -13.91 -19.56 -14.67
CA MET A 95 -13.49 -19.87 -13.30
C MET A 95 -12.43 -18.88 -12.81
N GLY A 96 -12.62 -18.33 -11.61
CA GLY A 96 -11.62 -17.60 -10.86
C GLY A 96 -10.96 -18.49 -9.80
N ILE A 97 -9.72 -18.17 -9.42
CA ILE A 97 -9.00 -18.87 -8.35
C ILE A 97 -9.32 -18.20 -7.01
N SER A 98 -9.78 -19.00 -6.05
CA SER A 98 -9.90 -18.59 -4.65
C SER A 98 -8.56 -18.78 -3.95
N VAL A 99 -7.84 -17.69 -3.68
CA VAL A 99 -6.57 -17.75 -2.93
C VAL A 99 -6.89 -18.09 -1.48
N GLY A 100 -6.21 -19.11 -0.96
CA GLY A 100 -6.51 -19.68 0.35
C GLY A 100 -5.28 -20.30 1.00
N LYS A 101 -5.51 -21.10 2.06
CA LYS A 101 -4.42 -21.73 2.82
C LYS A 101 -3.55 -22.66 1.98
N HIS A 102 -4.14 -23.26 0.96
CA HIS A 102 -3.53 -24.32 0.16
C HIS A 102 -3.29 -23.93 -1.30
N VAL A 103 -3.66 -22.72 -1.72
CA VAL A 103 -3.56 -22.30 -3.12
C VAL A 103 -3.14 -20.83 -3.20
N ASP A 104 -2.12 -20.52 -4.01
CA ASP A 104 -1.71 -19.12 -4.30
C ASP A 104 -2.45 -18.49 -5.49
N ALA A 105 -2.19 -17.21 -5.74
CA ALA A 105 -2.82 -16.45 -6.85
C ALA A 105 -2.50 -16.99 -8.25
N GLN A 106 -1.43 -17.77 -8.42
CA GLN A 106 -1.09 -18.42 -9.69
C GLN A 106 -1.74 -19.81 -9.81
N GLY A 107 -2.57 -20.18 -8.82
CA GLY A 107 -3.21 -21.47 -8.73
C GLY A 107 -2.28 -22.57 -8.27
N ARG A 108 -1.06 -22.28 -7.78
CA ARG A 108 -0.14 -23.30 -7.30
C ARG A 108 -0.64 -23.84 -5.97
N ILE A 109 -0.65 -25.16 -5.84
CA ILE A 109 -1.20 -25.86 -4.68
C ILE A 109 -0.07 -26.22 -3.70
N TYR A 110 -0.27 -25.87 -2.43
CA TYR A 110 0.61 -26.17 -1.30
C TYR A 110 -0.14 -26.98 -0.25
N LEU A 111 0.34 -28.19 0.01
CA LEU A 111 -0.23 -29.08 1.01
C LEU A 111 0.87 -29.58 1.96
N PRO A 112 0.55 -29.80 3.25
CA PRO A 112 1.47 -30.50 4.16
C PRO A 112 1.95 -31.84 3.60
N TYR A 113 1.10 -32.55 2.85
CA TYR A 113 1.44 -33.80 2.17
C TYR A 113 2.56 -33.63 1.12
N LEU A 114 2.64 -32.49 0.45
CA LEU A 114 3.72 -32.17 -0.49
C LEU A 114 5.02 -31.80 0.24
N GLN A 115 4.92 -31.14 1.40
CA GLN A 115 6.07 -30.75 2.21
C GLN A 115 6.72 -31.97 2.89
N ASN A 116 5.90 -32.89 3.38
CA ASN A 116 6.33 -34.11 4.05
C ASN A 116 6.44 -35.32 3.10
N TRP A 117 6.65 -35.06 1.81
CA TRP A 117 6.70 -36.10 0.78
C TRP A 117 7.85 -37.07 1.04
N SER A 118 7.53 -38.36 1.20
CA SER A 118 8.50 -39.41 1.48
C SER A 118 8.10 -40.71 0.78
N HIS A 119 8.75 -41.03 -0.33
CA HIS A 119 8.54 -42.30 -1.02
C HIS A 119 9.08 -43.48 -0.17
N PRO A 120 8.38 -44.63 -0.08
CA PRO A 120 7.15 -45.01 -0.78
C PRO A 120 5.84 -44.67 -0.05
N LYS A 121 5.89 -43.96 1.09
CA LYS A 121 4.69 -43.60 1.88
C LYS A 121 3.82 -42.57 1.16
N SER A 122 4.44 -41.65 0.43
CA SER A 122 3.77 -40.60 -0.34
C SER A 122 3.62 -41.00 -1.79
N VAL A 123 2.39 -40.95 -2.31
CA VAL A 123 2.04 -41.26 -3.71
C VAL A 123 0.98 -40.29 -4.25
N ILE A 124 0.91 -40.08 -5.56
CA ILE A 124 0.02 -39.12 -6.24
C ILE A 124 -1.45 -39.41 -5.93
N VAL A 125 -1.85 -40.67 -5.85
CA VAL A 125 -3.24 -41.03 -5.46
C VAL A 125 -3.56 -40.55 -4.05
N GLY A 126 -2.60 -40.63 -3.12
CA GLY A 126 -2.74 -40.11 -1.76
C GLY A 126 -2.79 -38.59 -1.75
N LEU A 127 -1.96 -37.93 -2.57
CA LEU A 127 -2.00 -36.49 -2.76
C LEU A 127 -3.36 -35.99 -3.29
N ILE A 128 -3.94 -36.68 -4.28
CA ILE A 128 -5.27 -36.32 -4.81
C ILE A 128 -6.34 -36.47 -3.72
N LYS A 129 -6.29 -37.52 -2.90
CA LYS A 129 -7.22 -37.70 -1.77
C LYS A 129 -7.09 -36.58 -0.74
N GLU A 130 -5.86 -36.19 -0.40
CA GLU A 130 -5.61 -35.06 0.49
C GLU A 130 -6.12 -33.75 -0.12
N MET A 131 -5.89 -33.51 -1.42
CA MET A 131 -6.43 -32.35 -2.14
C MET A 131 -7.95 -32.30 -2.07
N ILE A 132 -8.62 -33.43 -2.32
CA ILE A 132 -10.09 -33.51 -2.23
C ILE A 132 -10.53 -33.16 -0.81
N ALA A 133 -9.93 -33.77 0.23
CA ALA A 133 -10.28 -33.48 1.62
C ALA A 133 -10.13 -31.99 1.97
N LYS A 134 -9.03 -31.36 1.54
CA LYS A 134 -8.80 -29.93 1.78
C LYS A 134 -9.69 -29.00 0.97
N PHE A 135 -10.02 -29.36 -0.26
CA PHE A 135 -10.93 -28.58 -1.09
C PHE A 135 -12.41 -28.75 -0.70
N GLN A 136 -12.75 -29.79 0.06
CA GLN A 136 -14.07 -29.89 0.70
C GLN A 136 -14.23 -28.91 1.87
N GLU A 137 -13.14 -28.56 2.56
CA GLU A 137 -13.15 -27.53 3.60
C GLU A 137 -13.23 -26.12 2.98
N GLU A 138 -12.45 -25.87 1.92
CA GLU A 138 -12.32 -24.57 1.26
C GLU A 138 -12.21 -24.74 -0.27
N LEU A 139 -13.24 -24.34 -1.03
CA LEU A 139 -13.22 -24.48 -2.48
C LEU A 139 -12.16 -23.59 -3.13
N PRO A 140 -11.29 -24.13 -4.00
CA PRO A 140 -10.16 -23.40 -4.57
C PRO A 140 -10.54 -22.59 -5.83
N LEU A 141 -11.77 -22.71 -6.32
CA LEU A 141 -12.27 -22.05 -7.52
C LEU A 141 -13.68 -21.51 -7.29
N TYR A 142 -14.02 -20.42 -7.97
CA TYR A 142 -15.37 -19.84 -8.03
C TYR A 142 -15.77 -19.54 -9.47
N SER A 143 -17.07 -19.43 -9.75
CA SER A 143 -17.57 -19.08 -11.09
C SER A 143 -17.52 -17.58 -11.34
N LEU A 144 -17.01 -17.16 -12.50
CA LEU A 144 -17.05 -15.78 -12.97
C LEU A 144 -18.39 -15.48 -13.66
N SER A 145 -18.89 -14.25 -13.50
CA SER A 145 -20.09 -13.78 -14.18
C SER A 145 -19.78 -13.39 -15.63
N SER A 146 -20.79 -13.39 -16.52
CA SER A 146 -20.62 -13.01 -17.93
C SER A 146 -20.07 -11.58 -18.12
N SER A 147 -20.22 -10.69 -17.14
CA SER A 147 -19.61 -9.35 -17.15
C SER A 147 -18.10 -9.36 -16.85
N ASP A 148 -17.60 -10.34 -16.11
CA ASP A 148 -16.18 -10.49 -15.78
C ASP A 148 -15.41 -11.24 -16.87
N GLU A 149 -16.08 -12.17 -17.58
CA GLU A 149 -15.55 -12.85 -18.76
C GLU A 149 -15.14 -11.87 -19.87
N ALA A 150 -15.98 -10.85 -20.14
CA ALA A 150 -15.68 -9.82 -21.14
C ALA A 150 -14.39 -9.06 -20.82
N ARG A 151 -14.15 -8.75 -19.53
CA ARG A 151 -12.92 -8.07 -19.08
C ARG A 151 -11.69 -8.96 -19.18
N GLN A 152 -11.85 -10.26 -18.90
CA GLN A 152 -10.74 -11.21 -19.00
C GLN A 152 -10.39 -11.54 -20.45
N VAL A 153 -11.38 -11.63 -21.34
CA VAL A 153 -11.18 -11.79 -22.79
C VAL A 153 -10.50 -10.56 -23.39
N ASP A 154 -10.92 -9.34 -23.02
CA ASP A 154 -10.26 -8.11 -23.46
C ASP A 154 -8.81 -8.03 -22.96
N MET A 155 -8.55 -8.46 -21.73
CA MET A 155 -7.20 -8.49 -21.15
C MET A 155 -6.32 -9.53 -21.85
N LEU A 156 -6.86 -10.72 -22.16
CA LEU A 156 -6.13 -11.76 -22.90
C LEU A 156 -5.87 -11.36 -24.36
N ALA A 157 -6.83 -10.68 -25.01
CA ALA A 157 -6.66 -10.12 -26.35
C ALA A 157 -5.60 -8.99 -26.36
N TYR A 158 -5.56 -8.18 -25.29
CA TYR A 158 -4.54 -7.15 -25.11
C TYR A 158 -3.15 -7.76 -24.89
N ILE A 159 -3.05 -8.80 -24.06
CA ILE A 159 -1.79 -9.53 -23.85
C ILE A 159 -1.32 -10.19 -25.15
N ALA A 160 -2.20 -10.87 -25.89
CA ALA A 160 -1.88 -11.49 -27.18
C ALA A 160 -1.33 -10.47 -28.20
N LYS A 161 -1.92 -9.27 -28.27
CA LYS A 161 -1.43 -8.17 -29.12
C LYS A 161 -0.03 -7.68 -28.73
N ILE A 162 0.32 -7.71 -27.45
CA ILE A 162 1.65 -7.33 -26.98
C ILE A 162 2.67 -8.45 -27.29
N THR A 163 2.27 -9.72 -27.17
CA THR A 163 3.16 -10.86 -27.43
C THR A 163 3.45 -11.08 -28.93
N GLU A 164 2.55 -10.68 -29.82
CA GLU A 164 2.71 -10.89 -31.28
C GLU A 164 3.53 -9.82 -32.00
N GLY A 165 4.00 -8.77 -31.32
CA GLY A 165 4.99 -7.85 -31.88
C GLY A 165 4.58 -7.17 -33.19
N VAL A 166 3.28 -6.96 -33.43
CA VAL A 166 2.79 -6.28 -34.63
C VAL A 166 2.94 -4.77 -34.43
N SER A 167 4.01 -4.23 -35.02
CA SER A 167 4.20 -2.80 -35.21
C SER A 167 3.65 -2.43 -36.58
N ASP A 168 2.41 -1.97 -36.62
CA ASP A 168 1.93 -1.21 -37.78
C ASP A 168 1.14 0.01 -37.30
N ILE A 169 1.86 1.12 -37.28
CA ILE A 169 1.32 2.47 -37.24
C ILE A 169 0.75 2.74 -38.63
N ASN A 170 -0.58 2.85 -38.74
CA ASN A 170 -1.14 3.83 -39.65
C ASN A 170 -2.49 4.36 -39.17
N SER A 171 -2.55 5.69 -39.19
CA SER A 171 -3.56 6.57 -38.65
C SER A 171 -4.98 6.31 -39.17
N LYS A 172 -5.98 6.39 -38.28
CA LYS A 172 -7.00 7.46 -38.28
C LYS A 172 -8.11 7.19 -37.24
N SER A 173 -8.41 8.23 -36.48
CA SER A 173 -9.68 8.46 -35.78
C SER A 173 -10.09 7.48 -34.67
N TRP A 174 -9.51 7.65 -33.48
CA TRP A 174 -10.27 7.47 -32.24
C TRP A 174 -10.06 8.71 -31.37
N THR A 175 -11.03 9.61 -31.49
CA THR A 175 -11.23 10.77 -30.63
C THR A 175 -11.34 10.34 -29.17
N ASN A 176 -10.49 10.93 -28.32
CA ASN A 176 -10.65 11.14 -26.87
C ASN A 176 -11.57 10.17 -26.12
N HIS A 177 -11.05 9.00 -25.77
CA HIS A 177 -11.24 8.52 -24.41
C HIS A 177 -10.02 8.98 -23.63
N GLU A 178 -10.12 10.15 -22.98
CA GLU A 178 -9.23 10.46 -21.87
C GLU A 178 -9.32 9.30 -20.88
N THR A 179 -8.28 8.48 -20.81
CA THR A 179 -8.05 7.60 -19.66
C THR A 179 -8.09 8.48 -18.42
N LYS A 180 -9.22 8.47 -17.70
CA LYS A 180 -9.40 9.23 -16.47
C LYS A 180 -8.25 8.86 -15.54
N ALA A 181 -7.39 9.83 -15.23
CA ALA A 181 -6.19 9.60 -14.43
C ALA A 181 -6.58 9.19 -13.01
N VAL A 182 -6.47 7.89 -12.71
CA VAL A 182 -6.85 7.26 -11.43
C VAL A 182 -6.21 7.99 -10.25
N ASN A 183 -7.03 8.42 -9.29
CA ASN A 183 -6.60 9.00 -8.02
C ASN A 183 -6.15 7.88 -7.07
N LYS A 184 -4.93 7.38 -7.29
CA LYS A 184 -4.31 6.37 -6.43
C LYS A 184 -3.58 7.02 -5.25
N ILE A 185 -3.80 6.49 -4.04
CA ILE A 185 -3.19 6.99 -2.80
C ILE A 185 -2.65 5.80 -2.01
N THR A 186 -1.43 5.95 -1.47
CA THR A 186 -0.81 4.93 -0.62
C THR A 186 -0.66 5.43 0.80
N VAL A 187 -1.03 4.62 1.79
CA VAL A 187 -0.75 4.83 3.21
C VAL A 187 0.28 3.78 3.63
N VAL A 188 1.39 4.22 4.21
CA VAL A 188 2.50 3.40 4.68
C VAL A 188 2.37 3.22 6.18
N GLY A 189 2.17 1.98 6.63
CA GLY A 189 2.01 1.62 8.03
C GLY A 189 0.57 1.25 8.39
N ASN A 190 0.41 0.11 9.08
CA ASN A 190 -0.87 -0.45 9.51
C ASN A 190 -1.25 -0.11 10.97
N GLY A 191 -0.57 0.86 11.58
CA GLY A 191 -0.90 1.31 12.94
C GLY A 191 -2.26 2.04 12.98
N GLU A 192 -2.74 2.38 14.18
CA GLU A 192 -4.02 3.07 14.36
C GLU A 192 -4.17 4.32 13.49
N LEU A 193 -3.08 5.08 13.31
CA LEU A 193 -3.07 6.27 12.46
C LEU A 193 -3.22 5.91 10.98
N GLY A 194 -2.55 4.86 10.50
CA GLY A 194 -2.67 4.40 9.12
C GLY A 194 -4.09 3.91 8.79
N ILE A 195 -4.67 3.10 9.68
CA ILE A 195 -6.07 2.66 9.56
C ILE A 195 -7.03 3.85 9.60
N ALA A 196 -6.82 4.81 10.52
CA ALA A 196 -7.63 6.02 10.58
C ALA A 196 -7.55 6.86 9.28
N CYS A 197 -6.37 6.94 8.65
CA CYS A 197 -6.20 7.61 7.36
C CYS A 197 -6.96 6.88 6.26
N ILE A 198 -6.83 5.55 6.15
CA ILE A 198 -7.56 4.74 5.16
C ILE A 198 -9.07 4.94 5.31
N LEU A 199 -9.60 4.80 6.53
CA LEU A 199 -11.03 4.96 6.80
C LEU A 199 -11.52 6.37 6.49
N ALA A 200 -10.78 7.41 6.89
CA ALA A 200 -11.16 8.80 6.64
C ALA A 200 -11.14 9.15 5.14
N ILE A 201 -10.14 8.68 4.40
CA ILE A 201 -10.01 8.93 2.96
C ILE A 201 -11.06 8.14 2.18
N SER A 202 -11.30 6.88 2.55
CA SER A 202 -12.33 6.03 1.98
C SER A 202 -13.73 6.60 2.22
N ALA A 203 -14.04 7.01 3.45
CA ALA A 203 -15.36 7.56 3.80
C ALA A 203 -15.67 8.88 3.08
N LYS A 204 -14.65 9.68 2.78
CA LYS A 204 -14.80 10.90 1.96
C LYS A 204 -14.82 10.66 0.45
N GLY A 205 -14.53 9.44 -0.02
CA GLY A 205 -14.50 9.11 -1.44
C GLY A 205 -13.45 9.90 -2.24
N ILE A 206 -12.30 10.23 -1.63
CA ILE A 206 -11.28 11.11 -2.25
C ILE A 206 -10.50 10.37 -3.35
N ALA A 207 -10.30 9.06 -3.18
CA ALA A 207 -9.43 8.24 -4.00
C ALA A 207 -10.21 7.19 -4.80
N ASP A 208 -9.78 6.96 -6.04
CA ASP A 208 -10.29 5.86 -6.87
C ASP A 208 -9.64 4.52 -6.46
N ARG A 209 -8.44 4.57 -5.88
CA ARG A 209 -7.72 3.39 -5.34
C ARG A 209 -6.89 3.79 -4.13
N LEU A 210 -7.06 3.06 -3.04
CA LEU A 210 -6.29 3.19 -1.81
C LEU A 210 -5.43 1.95 -1.63
N VAL A 211 -4.17 2.16 -1.25
CA VAL A 211 -3.25 1.07 -0.91
C VAL A 211 -2.78 1.28 0.52
N LEU A 212 -2.95 0.27 1.36
CA LEU A 212 -2.36 0.19 2.69
C LEU A 212 -1.14 -0.73 2.62
N LEU A 213 0.05 -0.17 2.83
CA LEU A 213 1.27 -0.95 2.95
C LEU A 213 1.45 -1.43 4.39
N ASP A 214 1.25 -2.72 4.61
CA ASP A 214 1.48 -3.39 5.89
C ASP A 214 2.94 -3.84 5.98
N LEU A 215 3.74 -3.04 6.69
CA LEU A 215 5.16 -3.30 6.91
C LEU A 215 5.43 -4.10 8.19
N SER A 216 4.39 -4.64 8.84
CA SER A 216 4.55 -5.39 10.06
C SER A 216 4.70 -6.90 9.80
N GLU A 217 5.58 -7.51 10.60
CA GLU A 217 5.83 -8.97 10.57
C GLU A 217 4.68 -9.79 11.18
N GLY A 218 3.64 -9.15 11.76
CA GLY A 218 2.52 -9.83 12.42
C GLY A 218 1.17 -9.17 12.15
N THR A 219 0.08 -9.94 12.28
CA THR A 219 -1.27 -9.46 12.00
C THR A 219 -1.79 -8.61 13.16
N LYS A 220 -1.77 -7.28 13.03
CA LYS A 220 -2.52 -6.39 13.94
C LYS A 220 -3.99 -6.41 13.55
N GLY A 221 -4.90 -6.39 14.52
CA GLY A 221 -6.35 -6.50 14.28
C GLY A 221 -6.90 -5.50 13.26
N GLY A 222 -6.33 -4.30 13.17
CA GLY A 222 -6.79 -3.26 12.25
C GLY A 222 -6.75 -3.64 10.77
N THR A 223 -5.74 -4.36 10.28
CA THR A 223 -5.71 -4.82 8.88
C THR A 223 -6.66 -5.98 8.64
N MET A 224 -6.75 -6.89 9.61
CA MET A 224 -7.72 -7.98 9.58
C MET A 224 -9.16 -7.46 9.48
N ASP A 225 -9.51 -6.40 10.21
CA ASP A 225 -10.84 -5.79 10.11
C ASP A 225 -11.11 -5.19 8.72
N LEU A 226 -10.12 -4.50 8.14
CA LEU A 226 -10.24 -3.97 6.77
C LEU A 226 -10.43 -5.08 5.73
N ASP A 227 -9.74 -6.21 5.89
CA ASP A 227 -9.89 -7.39 5.04
C ASP A 227 -11.26 -8.08 5.24
N ILE A 228 -11.72 -8.22 6.49
CA ILE A 228 -13.02 -8.82 6.83
C ILE A 228 -14.16 -8.06 6.15
N PHE A 229 -14.12 -6.72 6.22
CA PHE A 229 -15.16 -5.87 5.66
C PHE A 229 -14.95 -5.54 4.18
N ASN A 230 -13.81 -5.93 3.60
CA ASN A 230 -13.46 -5.76 2.19
C ASN A 230 -13.84 -4.38 1.64
N LEU A 231 -13.25 -3.33 2.22
CA LEU A 231 -13.60 -1.96 1.84
C LEU A 231 -13.38 -1.73 0.34
N PRO A 232 -14.35 -1.10 -0.36
CA PRO A 232 -14.24 -0.89 -1.80
C PRO A 232 -13.02 -0.04 -2.13
N ASN A 233 -12.30 -0.44 -3.17
CA ASN A 233 -11.11 0.25 -3.68
C ASN A 233 -9.92 0.32 -2.71
N VAL A 234 -9.93 -0.44 -1.60
CA VAL A 234 -8.80 -0.55 -0.68
C VAL A 234 -8.04 -1.84 -0.93
N GLU A 235 -6.74 -1.74 -1.16
CA GLU A 235 -5.81 -2.86 -1.33
C GLU A 235 -4.85 -2.89 -0.15
N ILE A 236 -4.76 -4.02 0.55
CA ILE A 236 -3.75 -4.24 1.58
C ILE A 236 -2.61 -5.05 0.96
N SER A 237 -1.38 -4.55 1.05
CA SER A 237 -0.21 -5.20 0.47
C SER A 237 1.00 -5.11 1.39
N LYS A 238 1.86 -6.12 1.34
CA LYS A 238 3.20 -6.08 1.95
C LYS A 238 4.29 -5.67 0.95
N ASP A 239 3.98 -5.70 -0.33
CA ASP A 239 4.91 -5.35 -1.39
C ASP A 239 4.86 -3.85 -1.69
N LEU A 240 6.02 -3.19 -1.57
CA LEU A 240 6.19 -1.77 -1.88
C LEU A 240 5.81 -1.43 -3.32
N SER A 241 5.91 -2.38 -4.26
CA SER A 241 5.53 -2.17 -5.67
C SER A 241 4.04 -1.84 -5.83
N ALA A 242 3.19 -2.26 -4.88
CA ALA A 242 1.76 -1.91 -4.84
C ALA A 242 1.55 -0.39 -4.70
N SER A 243 2.57 0.37 -4.27
CA SER A 243 2.51 1.84 -4.23
C SER A 243 2.71 2.54 -5.58
N ALA A 244 3.00 1.81 -6.66
CA ALA A 244 3.36 2.40 -7.94
C ALA A 244 2.28 3.36 -8.49
N HIS A 245 2.73 4.50 -9.01
CA HIS A 245 1.91 5.56 -9.60
C HIS A 245 0.89 6.20 -8.64
N SER A 246 1.18 6.23 -7.34
CA SER A 246 0.38 6.96 -6.36
C SER A 246 0.57 8.47 -6.51
N LYS A 247 -0.55 9.22 -6.51
CA LYS A 247 -0.54 10.70 -6.51
C LYS A 247 -0.11 11.25 -5.15
N VAL A 248 -0.44 10.54 -4.06
CA VAL A 248 0.00 10.87 -2.70
C VAL A 248 0.46 9.60 -1.98
N VAL A 249 1.61 9.66 -1.32
CA VAL A 249 2.14 8.60 -0.45
C VAL A 249 2.24 9.15 0.97
N ILE A 250 1.54 8.53 1.91
CA ILE A 250 1.35 9.00 3.28
C ILE A 250 2.16 8.12 4.23
N PHE A 251 3.12 8.69 4.95
CA PHE A 251 3.95 7.97 5.91
C PHE A 251 3.36 8.07 7.31
N THR A 252 2.96 6.92 7.88
CA THR A 252 2.39 6.83 9.25
C THR A 252 3.18 5.88 10.16
N VAL A 253 4.32 5.36 9.69
CA VAL A 253 5.15 4.42 10.44
C VAL A 253 5.98 5.12 11.49
N ASN A 254 5.97 4.58 12.70
CA ASN A 254 6.84 4.97 13.82
C ASN A 254 7.32 3.70 14.52
N SER A 255 8.61 3.64 14.80
CA SER A 255 9.24 2.68 15.72
C SER A 255 9.21 3.30 17.11
N LEU A 256 8.45 2.69 18.03
CA LEU A 256 8.46 3.04 19.45
C LEU A 256 9.48 2.18 20.20
N GLY A 257 10.66 1.94 19.60
CA GLY A 257 11.65 0.98 20.09
C GLY A 257 11.89 1.04 21.60
N SER A 258 12.35 -0.06 22.20
CA SER A 258 12.59 -0.17 23.65
C SER A 258 13.80 0.62 24.18
N SER A 259 14.22 1.68 23.48
CA SER A 259 15.37 2.49 23.87
C SER A 259 15.01 3.49 24.95
N GLU A 260 15.97 3.79 25.82
CA GLU A 260 15.84 4.77 26.90
C GLU A 260 16.00 6.22 26.41
N SER A 261 16.66 6.45 25.27
CA SER A 261 16.95 7.80 24.74
C SER A 261 16.01 8.20 23.60
N TYR A 262 15.44 9.40 23.70
CA TYR A 262 14.62 9.99 22.65
C TYR A 262 15.34 10.07 21.29
N VAL A 263 16.64 10.37 21.29
CA VAL A 263 17.42 10.46 20.03
C VAL A 263 17.53 9.11 19.35
N ASP A 264 17.68 8.03 20.11
CA ASP A 264 17.78 6.69 19.55
C ASP A 264 16.44 6.22 18.96
N VAL A 265 15.33 6.61 19.58
CA VAL A 265 13.99 6.37 19.02
C VAL A 265 13.83 7.10 17.68
N VAL A 266 14.23 8.38 17.61
CA VAL A 266 14.21 9.14 16.35
C VAL A 266 15.17 8.52 15.33
N GLN A 267 16.37 8.10 15.72
CA GLN A 267 17.33 7.44 14.83
C GLN A 267 16.78 6.13 14.26
N SER A 268 16.09 5.32 15.06
CA SER A 268 15.40 4.11 14.59
C SER A 268 14.36 4.43 13.51
N ASN A 269 13.62 5.54 13.65
CA ASN A 269 12.70 6.01 12.62
C ASN A 269 13.44 6.44 11.34
N VAL A 270 14.57 7.13 11.47
CA VAL A 270 15.42 7.52 10.33
C VAL A 270 15.91 6.29 9.56
N ASP A 271 16.38 5.26 10.27
CA ASP A 271 16.87 4.03 9.65
C ASP A 271 15.77 3.28 8.88
N MET A 272 14.55 3.26 9.44
CA MET A 272 13.37 2.73 8.74
C MET A 272 13.05 3.54 7.48
N PHE A 273 13.09 4.87 7.56
CA PHE A 273 12.84 5.74 6.40
C PHE A 273 13.90 5.57 5.32
N ARG A 274 15.17 5.28 5.69
CA ARG A 274 16.25 5.00 4.74
C ARG A 274 15.95 3.83 3.82
N ALA A 275 15.26 2.80 4.33
CA ALA A 275 14.83 1.65 3.54
C ALA A 275 13.57 1.95 2.68
N LEU A 276 12.62 2.73 3.20
CA LEU A 276 11.30 2.89 2.59
C LEU A 276 11.23 4.05 1.59
N VAL A 277 11.77 5.22 1.95
CA VAL A 277 11.56 6.46 1.20
C VAL A 277 12.12 6.40 -0.22
N PRO A 278 13.36 5.91 -0.47
CA PRO A 278 13.88 5.84 -1.83
C PRO A 278 13.06 4.90 -2.72
N ALA A 279 12.64 3.73 -2.19
CA ALA A 279 11.84 2.76 -2.93
C ALA A 279 10.45 3.31 -3.29
N LEU A 280 9.74 3.90 -2.32
CA LEU A 280 8.42 4.49 -2.54
C LEU A 280 8.48 5.71 -3.46
N GLY A 281 9.52 6.53 -3.34
CA GLY A 281 9.80 7.65 -4.25
C GLY A 281 10.05 7.17 -5.68
N HIS A 282 10.77 6.05 -5.86
CA HIS A 282 11.01 5.44 -7.16
C HIS A 282 9.73 4.93 -7.82
N TYR A 283 8.84 4.28 -7.06
CA TYR A 283 7.55 3.79 -7.58
C TYR A 283 6.55 4.92 -7.89
N SER A 284 6.70 6.09 -7.25
CA SER A 284 5.78 7.22 -7.37
C SER A 284 6.49 8.56 -7.58
N GLN A 285 7.33 8.65 -8.61
CA GLN A 285 8.22 9.81 -8.90
C GLN A 285 7.49 11.14 -9.09
N HIS A 286 6.21 11.10 -9.50
CA HIS A 286 5.38 12.28 -9.74
C HIS A 286 4.45 12.64 -8.57
N GLY A 287 4.38 11.81 -7.54
CA GLY A 287 3.50 12.03 -6.40
C GLY A 287 3.97 13.08 -5.39
N VAL A 288 3.13 13.33 -4.39
CA VAL A 288 3.44 14.11 -3.18
C VAL A 288 3.69 13.14 -2.02
N LEU A 289 4.75 13.37 -1.26
CA LEU A 289 5.07 12.63 -0.04
C LEU A 289 4.51 13.40 1.16
N LEU A 290 3.56 12.80 1.88
CA LEU A 290 2.91 13.39 3.05
C LEU A 290 3.35 12.65 4.32
N VAL A 291 3.98 13.36 5.25
CA VAL A 291 4.61 12.75 6.43
C VAL A 291 3.78 13.02 7.68
N ALA A 292 3.27 11.95 8.29
CA ALA A 292 2.57 11.97 9.57
C ALA A 292 3.34 11.27 10.69
N SER A 293 4.44 10.57 10.35
CA SER A 293 5.39 9.99 11.30
C SER A 293 6.03 11.06 12.18
N GLN A 294 6.26 10.73 13.45
CA GLN A 294 6.75 11.66 14.47
C GLN A 294 8.23 11.43 14.78
N PRO A 295 8.98 12.50 15.13
CA PRO A 295 8.58 13.91 15.14
C PRO A 295 8.43 14.47 13.72
N VAL A 296 7.29 15.12 13.42
CA VAL A 296 6.87 15.39 12.04
C VAL A 296 7.88 16.26 11.29
N GLU A 297 8.36 17.33 11.90
CA GLU A 297 9.33 18.25 11.29
C GLU A 297 10.64 17.53 10.89
N ILE A 298 11.14 16.67 11.78
CA ILE A 298 12.37 15.91 11.56
C ILE A 298 12.16 14.85 10.49
N MET A 299 11.08 14.06 10.61
CA MET A 299 10.79 13.00 9.65
C MET A 299 10.47 13.55 8.25
N THR A 300 9.93 14.78 8.16
CA THR A 300 9.72 15.47 6.88
C THR A 300 11.06 15.87 6.26
N CYS A 301 12.00 16.42 7.05
CA CYS A 301 13.35 16.72 6.59
C CYS A 301 14.09 15.46 6.12
N VAL A 302 14.01 14.37 6.87
CA VAL A 302 14.57 13.06 6.52
C VAL A 302 13.98 12.54 5.21
N THR A 303 12.65 12.61 5.06
CA THR A 303 11.97 12.20 3.83
C THR A 303 12.42 13.03 2.64
N TRP A 304 12.57 14.34 2.80
CA TRP A 304 13.04 15.23 1.74
C TRP A 304 14.45 14.88 1.29
N LYS A 305 15.38 14.70 2.23
CA LYS A 305 16.77 14.33 1.94
C LYS A 305 16.89 12.95 1.27
N LEU A 306 16.15 11.96 1.75
CA LEU A 306 16.20 10.58 1.23
C LEU A 306 15.48 10.39 -0.10
N SER A 307 14.38 11.12 -0.33
CA SER A 307 13.58 10.98 -1.56
C SER A 307 14.20 11.69 -2.75
N THR A 308 15.04 12.71 -2.52
CA THR A 308 15.54 13.64 -3.57
C THR A 308 14.43 14.40 -4.29
N PHE A 309 13.22 14.44 -3.74
CA PHE A 309 12.11 15.19 -4.31
C PHE A 309 12.30 16.71 -4.12
N PRO A 310 11.73 17.55 -4.99
CA PRO A 310 11.71 18.98 -4.74
C PRO A 310 10.90 19.27 -3.48
N ALA A 311 11.35 20.24 -2.68
CA ALA A 311 10.81 20.51 -1.34
C ALA A 311 9.30 20.76 -1.33
N ASN A 312 8.74 21.32 -2.40
CA ASN A 312 7.30 21.57 -2.51
C ASN A 312 6.45 20.28 -2.57
N ARG A 313 7.05 19.12 -2.87
CA ARG A 313 6.37 17.81 -2.91
C ARG A 313 6.62 16.94 -1.70
N VAL A 314 7.35 17.43 -0.69
CA VAL A 314 7.53 16.74 0.59
C VAL A 314 6.93 17.60 1.69
N ILE A 315 5.83 17.12 2.28
CA ILE A 315 4.99 17.91 3.18
C ILE A 315 4.78 17.12 4.46
N GLY A 316 5.04 17.72 5.62
CA GLY A 316 4.60 17.15 6.89
C GLY A 316 3.20 17.64 7.25
N ILE A 317 2.42 16.82 7.95
CA ILE A 317 1.05 17.18 8.36
C ILE A 317 1.01 18.41 9.30
N GLY A 318 2.11 18.63 10.02
CA GLY A 318 2.36 19.77 10.89
C GLY A 318 1.19 20.16 11.80
N CYS A 319 1.02 21.46 11.96
CA CYS A 319 -0.01 22.07 12.80
C CYS A 319 -1.39 22.19 12.12
N ASN A 320 -1.70 21.40 11.08
CA ASN A 320 -2.98 21.51 10.36
C ASN A 320 -4.17 21.21 11.28
N LEU A 321 -4.11 20.09 12.02
CA LEU A 321 -5.16 19.71 12.97
C LEU A 321 -5.33 20.77 14.07
N ASP A 322 -4.22 21.29 14.59
CA ASP A 322 -4.24 22.34 15.62
C ASP A 322 -4.85 23.64 15.10
N SER A 323 -4.54 24.02 13.86
CA SER A 323 -5.14 25.19 13.20
C SER A 323 -6.65 25.03 12.99
N GLN A 324 -7.10 23.87 12.49
CA GLN A 324 -8.53 23.59 12.32
C GLN A 324 -9.28 23.61 13.66
N ARG A 325 -8.67 23.06 14.72
CA ARG A 325 -9.21 23.12 16.08
C ARG A 325 -9.25 24.54 16.61
N LEU A 326 -8.20 25.33 16.42
CA LEU A 326 -8.13 26.72 16.86
C LEU A 326 -9.22 27.56 16.18
N GLN A 327 -9.35 27.45 14.85
CA GLN A 327 -10.40 28.11 14.08
C GLN A 327 -11.80 27.74 14.59
N TYR A 328 -12.04 26.45 14.86
CA TYR A 328 -13.32 25.98 15.43
C TYR A 328 -13.57 26.55 16.83
N ILE A 329 -12.55 26.59 17.71
CA ILE A 329 -12.69 27.17 19.05
C ILE A 329 -13.08 28.65 18.94
N ILE A 330 -12.40 29.42 18.10
CA ILE A 330 -12.70 30.85 17.93
C ILE A 330 -14.11 31.06 17.38
N THR A 331 -14.48 30.32 16.34
CA THR A 331 -15.73 30.55 15.60
C THR A 331 -16.94 29.96 16.32
N ASN A 332 -16.84 28.75 16.86
CA ASN A 332 -17.99 28.00 17.38
C ASN A 332 -18.09 28.02 18.91
N ILE A 333 -16.96 28.04 19.62
CA ILE A 333 -16.95 28.03 21.10
C ILE A 333 -16.98 29.46 21.65
N LEU A 334 -16.05 30.30 21.19
CA LEU A 334 -15.97 31.70 21.60
C LEU A 334 -16.96 32.59 20.85
N LYS A 335 -17.55 32.09 19.75
CA LYS A 335 -18.53 32.80 18.91
C LYS A 335 -18.04 34.19 18.46
N ALA A 336 -16.74 34.31 18.24
CA ALA A 336 -16.13 35.57 17.83
C ALA A 336 -16.36 35.79 16.33
N GLN A 337 -16.74 37.01 15.94
CA GLN A 337 -16.78 37.39 14.52
C GLN A 337 -15.37 37.67 14.02
N THR A 338 -14.84 36.79 13.16
CA THR A 338 -13.48 36.89 12.64
C THR A 338 -13.36 37.78 11.40
N SER A 339 -14.45 38.40 10.92
CA SER A 339 -14.46 39.25 9.71
C SER A 339 -13.80 38.59 8.48
N GLY A 340 -13.95 37.27 8.34
CA GLY A 340 -13.33 36.50 7.25
C GLY A 340 -11.82 36.25 7.41
N LYS A 341 -11.21 36.65 8.52
CA LYS A 341 -9.82 36.32 8.84
C LYS A 341 -9.73 34.91 9.40
N GLU A 342 -8.78 34.14 8.87
CA GLU A 342 -8.43 32.82 9.35
C GLU A 342 -7.30 32.91 10.36
N VAL A 343 -7.29 32.01 11.33
CA VAL A 343 -6.19 31.85 12.28
C VAL A 343 -5.51 30.51 12.06
N TRP A 344 -4.19 30.53 12.11
CA TRP A 344 -3.34 29.37 11.89
C TRP A 344 -2.46 29.16 13.11
N VAL A 345 -2.17 27.90 13.42
CA VAL A 345 -1.08 27.55 14.32
C VAL A 345 0.13 27.22 13.44
N ILE A 346 1.24 27.92 13.65
CA ILE A 346 2.50 27.74 12.91
C ILE A 346 3.64 27.33 13.86
N GLY A 347 4.79 26.94 13.30
CA GLY A 347 5.97 26.50 14.05
C GLY A 347 6.05 24.99 14.22
N GLU A 348 6.64 24.55 15.33
CA GLU A 348 6.79 23.13 15.67
C GLU A 348 5.49 22.53 16.20
N GLN A 349 5.22 21.27 15.86
CA GLN A 349 4.12 20.52 16.45
C GLN A 349 4.48 20.12 17.90
N GLY A 350 4.24 21.01 18.86
CA GLY A 350 4.64 20.78 20.26
C GLY A 350 4.10 21.79 21.26
N GLU A 351 4.88 22.13 22.28
CA GLU A 351 4.49 23.15 23.26
C GLU A 351 4.63 24.58 22.72
N ASP A 352 5.55 24.79 21.80
CA ASP A 352 5.90 26.09 21.19
C ASP A 352 5.02 26.47 19.99
N LYS A 353 3.73 26.11 20.05
CA LYS A 353 2.73 26.47 19.03
C LYS A 353 2.51 27.99 18.98
N VAL A 354 2.60 28.57 17.79
CA VAL A 354 2.41 30.01 17.60
C VAL A 354 1.13 30.30 16.81
N PRO A 355 0.10 30.94 17.42
CA PRO A 355 -1.08 31.38 16.69
C PRO A 355 -0.75 32.59 15.81
N MET A 356 -1.27 32.60 14.59
CA MET A 356 -1.01 33.62 13.58
C MET A 356 -2.29 33.94 12.80
N TRP A 357 -2.63 35.22 12.66
CA TRP A 357 -3.82 35.65 11.91
C TRP A 357 -3.53 35.96 10.45
N SER A 358 -4.48 35.69 9.56
CA SER A 358 -4.42 36.12 8.16
C SER A 358 -4.83 37.59 8.03
N GLY A 359 -4.00 38.40 7.36
CA GLY A 359 -4.35 39.75 6.90
C GLY A 359 -4.03 40.90 7.88
N GLN A 360 -3.98 42.12 7.34
CA GLN A 360 -3.53 43.33 8.03
C GLN A 360 -4.60 43.92 8.98
N GLU A 361 -4.12 44.61 10.02
CA GLU A 361 -4.83 45.10 11.21
C GLU A 361 -6.16 45.82 10.93
N VAL A 362 -7.26 45.30 11.49
CA VAL A 362 -8.58 45.97 11.55
C VAL A 362 -9.24 45.80 12.92
N MET A 363 -8.79 44.83 13.72
CA MET A 363 -9.15 44.71 15.14
C MET A 363 -8.00 45.25 15.97
N SER A 364 -8.27 45.81 17.16
CA SER A 364 -7.19 46.17 18.08
C SER A 364 -6.35 44.93 18.38
N HIS A 365 -5.04 45.08 18.21
CA HIS A 365 -4.05 44.02 18.41
C HIS A 365 -4.23 43.33 19.78
N SER A 366 -4.60 44.09 20.82
CA SER A 366 -4.88 43.57 22.17
C SER A 366 -6.02 42.55 22.22
N SER A 367 -7.10 42.75 21.46
CA SER A 367 -8.26 41.85 21.46
C SER A 367 -7.98 40.55 20.69
N GLN A 368 -7.18 40.60 19.62
CA GLN A 368 -6.77 39.40 18.88
C GLN A 368 -5.82 38.53 19.71
N VAL A 369 -4.85 39.14 20.39
CA VAL A 369 -3.91 38.42 21.27
C VAL A 369 -4.66 37.75 22.43
N GLN A 370 -5.59 38.46 23.09
CA GLN A 370 -6.40 37.88 24.17
C GLN A 370 -7.29 36.71 23.69
N LEU A 371 -7.94 36.87 22.54
CA LEU A 371 -8.78 35.81 21.95
C LEU A 371 -7.93 34.58 21.60
N SER A 372 -6.76 34.80 21.00
CA SER A 372 -5.82 33.74 20.62
C SER A 372 -5.30 33.00 21.84
N ASN A 373 -4.88 33.72 22.90
CA ASN A 373 -4.38 33.11 24.13
C ASN A 373 -5.45 32.22 24.79
N ARG A 374 -6.69 32.70 24.90
CA ARG A 374 -7.82 31.92 25.44
C ARG A 374 -8.11 30.69 24.59
N ALA A 375 -8.07 30.83 23.26
CA ALA A 375 -8.30 29.72 22.35
C ALA A 375 -7.17 28.67 22.41
N VAL A 376 -5.91 29.09 22.53
CA VAL A 376 -4.74 28.21 22.72
C VAL A 376 -4.81 27.47 24.06
N GLU A 377 -5.28 28.11 25.14
CA GLU A 377 -5.49 27.44 26.42
C GLU A 377 -6.53 26.31 26.31
N LEU A 378 -7.65 26.56 25.63
CA LEU A 378 -8.65 25.53 25.34
C LEU A 378 -8.12 24.42 24.41
N LEU A 379 -7.18 24.76 23.53
CA LEU A 379 -6.53 23.79 22.64
C LEU A 379 -5.64 22.82 23.43
N ARG A 380 -4.90 23.30 24.45
CA ARG A 380 -4.00 22.48 25.28
C ARG A 380 -4.70 21.33 26.01
N VAL A 381 -5.96 21.49 26.38
CA VAL A 381 -6.73 20.46 27.09
C VAL A 381 -7.07 19.26 26.18
N LYS A 382 -6.96 19.39 24.85
CA LYS A 382 -7.39 18.36 23.89
C LYS A 382 -6.22 17.56 23.33
N GLY A 383 -6.04 16.32 23.80
CA GLY A 383 -5.08 15.37 23.21
C GLY A 383 -5.33 15.10 21.71
N GLN A 384 -4.30 14.58 21.03
CA GLN A 384 -4.39 14.11 19.65
C GLN A 384 -4.72 12.61 19.64
N ARG A 385 -5.74 12.22 18.87
CA ARG A 385 -6.16 10.83 18.67
C ARG A 385 -5.95 10.44 17.22
N SER A 386 -5.65 9.18 16.95
CA SER A 386 -5.39 8.63 15.61
C SER A 386 -6.48 9.01 14.59
N TRP A 387 -7.77 8.92 14.97
CA TRP A 387 -8.90 9.32 14.11
C TRP A 387 -8.94 10.82 13.80
N SER A 388 -8.60 11.68 14.75
CA SER A 388 -8.59 13.14 14.53
C SER A 388 -7.46 13.56 13.59
N VAL A 389 -6.31 12.90 13.67
CA VAL A 389 -5.20 13.10 12.74
C VAL A 389 -5.55 12.53 11.37
N GLY A 390 -6.17 11.35 11.30
CA GLY A 390 -6.66 10.76 10.05
C GLY A 390 -7.62 11.66 9.28
N LEU A 391 -8.55 12.34 9.97
CA LEU A 391 -9.43 13.34 9.37
C LEU A 391 -8.67 14.56 8.83
N SER A 392 -7.66 15.03 9.56
CA SER A 392 -6.77 16.12 9.11
C SER A 392 -5.96 15.72 7.88
N VAL A 393 -5.41 14.50 7.86
CA VAL A 393 -4.71 13.94 6.69
C VAL A 393 -5.65 13.85 5.49
N ALA A 394 -6.86 13.34 5.67
CA ALA A 394 -7.84 13.27 4.59
C ALA A 394 -8.20 14.66 4.02
N ASP A 395 -8.27 15.71 4.86
CA ASP A 395 -8.46 17.10 4.40
C ASP A 395 -7.29 17.60 3.55
N LEU A 396 -6.04 17.31 3.94
CA LEU A 396 -4.84 17.65 3.15
C LEU A 396 -4.82 16.92 1.80
N VAL A 397 -5.09 15.62 1.83
CA VAL A 397 -5.12 14.75 0.65
C VAL A 397 -6.19 15.20 -0.34
N ASP A 398 -7.38 15.54 0.15
CA ASP A 398 -8.48 16.07 -0.65
C ASP A 398 -8.09 17.37 -1.36
N SER A 399 -7.39 18.27 -0.67
CA SER A 399 -6.87 19.50 -1.28
C SER A 399 -5.84 19.25 -2.38
N ILE A 400 -4.95 18.26 -2.20
CA ILE A 400 -3.94 17.89 -3.19
C ILE A 400 -4.59 17.24 -4.42
N ILE A 401 -5.41 16.20 -4.20
CA ILE A 401 -6.02 15.40 -5.27
C ILE A 401 -7.00 16.22 -6.10
N ASN A 402 -7.86 17.01 -5.44
CA ASN A 402 -8.89 17.81 -6.11
C ASN A 402 -8.43 19.24 -6.43
N ASN A 403 -7.13 19.53 -6.29
CA ASN A 403 -6.52 20.83 -6.57
C ASN A 403 -7.28 22.02 -5.93
N LYS A 404 -7.75 21.88 -4.68
CA LYS A 404 -8.66 22.85 -4.05
C LYS A 404 -8.04 24.23 -3.85
N LYS A 405 -6.71 24.35 -3.86
CA LYS A 405 -5.98 25.57 -3.51
C LYS A 405 -6.39 26.13 -2.15
N LYS A 406 -6.77 25.25 -1.23
CA LYS A 406 -7.08 25.59 0.16
C LYS A 406 -5.77 25.85 0.92
N VAL A 407 -5.84 26.77 1.88
CA VAL A 407 -4.74 27.08 2.80
C VAL A 407 -4.72 26.06 3.93
N HIS A 408 -3.53 25.53 4.22
CA HIS A 408 -3.27 24.62 5.33
C HIS A 408 -2.00 25.00 6.06
N SER A 409 -1.98 24.87 7.38
CA SER A 409 -0.72 24.97 8.13
C SER A 409 -0.01 23.62 8.13
N VAL A 410 1.04 23.49 7.33
CA VAL A 410 1.76 22.22 7.09
C VAL A 410 3.26 22.40 7.20
N SER A 411 3.96 21.34 7.58
CA SER A 411 5.41 21.36 7.77
C SER A 411 6.13 21.39 6.42
N VAL A 412 6.86 22.48 6.16
CA VAL A 412 7.57 22.77 4.91
C VAL A 412 8.96 23.33 5.20
N LEU A 413 9.85 23.33 4.21
CA LEU A 413 11.18 23.91 4.36
C LEU A 413 11.08 25.40 4.71
N ALA A 414 11.50 25.75 5.92
CA ALA A 414 11.38 27.11 6.48
C ALA A 414 12.58 28.01 6.14
N LYS A 415 13.62 27.48 5.50
CA LYS A 415 14.80 28.24 5.08
C LYS A 415 14.41 29.44 4.22
N GLY A 416 14.84 30.63 4.61
CA GLY A 416 14.52 31.90 3.96
C GLY A 416 13.21 32.56 4.44
N TYR A 417 12.53 31.98 5.42
CA TYR A 417 11.37 32.57 6.08
C TYR A 417 11.70 32.92 7.53
N TYR A 418 11.19 34.05 8.04
CA TYR A 418 11.40 34.50 9.43
C TYR A 418 12.88 34.54 9.85
N ASP A 419 13.76 34.92 8.91
CA ASP A 419 15.22 34.98 9.07
C ASP A 419 15.89 33.65 9.49
N ILE A 420 15.22 32.52 9.19
CA ILE A 420 15.75 31.17 9.40
C ILE A 420 16.66 30.79 8.23
N ASN A 421 17.93 30.48 8.52
CA ASN A 421 18.93 30.11 7.51
C ASN A 421 19.21 28.60 7.44
N SER A 422 18.82 27.84 8.47
CA SER A 422 19.01 26.39 8.56
C SER A 422 17.97 25.63 7.73
N GLU A 423 18.34 24.43 7.29
CA GLU A 423 17.46 23.52 6.54
C GLU A 423 16.51 22.75 7.47
N VAL A 424 15.62 23.49 8.11
CA VAL A 424 14.61 22.96 9.02
C VAL A 424 13.23 23.03 8.39
N PHE A 425 12.37 22.11 8.82
CA PHE A 425 10.96 22.10 8.45
C PHE A 425 10.14 22.61 9.62
N LEU A 426 9.18 23.49 9.35
CA LEU A 426 8.25 24.05 10.32
C LEU A 426 6.88 24.20 9.68
N SER A 427 5.83 24.19 10.50
CA SER A 427 4.47 24.41 10.02
C SER A 427 4.28 25.86 9.60
N LEU A 428 3.97 26.10 8.33
CA LEU A 428 3.65 27.41 7.77
C LEU A 428 2.33 27.34 6.99
N PRO A 429 1.59 28.45 6.85
CA PRO A 429 0.36 28.47 6.07
C PRO A 429 0.70 28.39 4.58
N CYS A 430 0.24 27.33 3.93
CA CYS A 430 0.59 27.00 2.55
C CYS A 430 -0.66 26.72 1.72
N ILE A 431 -0.65 27.16 0.46
CA ILE A 431 -1.67 26.79 -0.53
C ILE A 431 -1.28 25.44 -1.12
N LEU A 432 -2.15 24.44 -0.98
CA LEU A 432 -1.92 23.09 -1.51
C LEU A 432 -2.64 22.87 -2.85
N GLY A 433 -1.93 22.25 -3.80
CA GLY A 433 -2.49 21.80 -5.07
C GLY A 433 -1.96 20.44 -5.49
N THR A 434 -2.20 20.06 -6.74
CA THR A 434 -1.83 18.74 -7.30
C THR A 434 -0.34 18.41 -7.21
N ASN A 435 0.52 19.43 -7.25
CA ASN A 435 1.98 19.28 -7.15
C ASN A 435 2.51 19.63 -5.75
N GLY A 436 1.68 19.48 -4.71
CA GLY A 436 2.04 19.80 -3.33
C GLY A 436 1.89 21.28 -3.01
N VAL A 437 2.88 21.87 -2.33
CA VAL A 437 2.89 23.28 -1.93
C VAL A 437 3.04 24.16 -3.17
N THR A 438 2.11 25.08 -3.36
CA THR A 438 2.13 26.03 -4.48
C THR A 438 2.63 27.39 -4.05
N GLU A 439 2.28 27.82 -2.84
CA GLU A 439 2.69 29.08 -2.26
C GLU A 439 2.74 28.96 -0.74
N ILE A 440 3.72 29.62 -0.12
CA ILE A 440 3.79 29.81 1.34
C ILE A 440 3.33 31.23 1.62
N ILE A 441 2.27 31.38 2.40
CA ILE A 441 1.68 32.67 2.74
C ILE A 441 2.60 33.37 3.72
N LYS A 442 3.19 34.49 3.28
CA LYS A 442 4.01 35.35 4.13
C LYS A 442 3.13 36.28 4.93
N THR A 443 3.41 36.43 6.21
CA THR A 443 2.85 37.55 6.99
C THR A 443 3.61 38.83 6.70
N THR A 444 2.85 39.90 6.49
CA THR A 444 3.38 41.25 6.38
C THR A 444 3.65 41.90 7.73
N VAL A 445 3.13 41.34 8.83
CA VAL A 445 3.37 41.83 10.19
C VAL A 445 4.56 41.08 10.78
N LYS A 446 5.69 41.78 10.94
CA LYS A 446 6.80 41.33 11.78
C LYS A 446 6.38 41.49 13.23
N GLU A 447 5.74 40.49 13.80
CA GLU A 447 5.70 40.35 15.25
C GLU A 447 7.06 39.76 15.66
N ASP A 448 7.91 40.57 16.29
CA ASP A 448 9.24 40.15 16.73
C ASP A 448 9.15 38.88 17.60
N THR A 449 8.11 38.79 18.44
CA THR A 449 7.84 37.64 19.31
C THR A 449 7.53 36.34 18.56
N VAL A 450 6.80 36.41 17.44
CA VAL A 450 6.52 35.26 16.58
C VAL A 450 7.79 34.80 15.90
N THR A 451 8.56 35.76 15.38
CA THR A 451 9.83 35.50 14.70
C THR A 451 10.84 34.84 15.64
N GLU A 452 11.01 35.37 16.85
CA GLU A 452 11.89 34.80 17.89
C GLU A 452 11.49 33.37 18.27
N LYS A 453 10.19 33.08 18.43
CA LYS A 453 9.73 31.73 18.74
C LYS A 453 10.01 30.75 17.61
N LEU A 454 9.74 31.13 16.36
CA LEU A 454 10.04 30.30 15.21
C LEU A 454 11.55 30.04 15.07
N GLN A 455 12.38 31.03 15.33
CA GLN A 455 13.84 30.88 15.35
C GLN A 455 14.33 29.98 16.48
N SER A 456 13.71 30.06 17.66
CA SER A 456 13.99 29.16 18.78
C SER A 456 13.66 27.71 18.43
N SER A 457 12.44 27.45 17.92
CA SER A 457 12.05 26.10 17.45
C SER A 457 12.96 25.60 16.32
N ALA A 458 13.29 26.46 15.35
CA ALA A 458 14.23 26.14 14.28
C ALA A 458 15.60 25.72 14.83
N SER A 459 16.12 26.43 15.82
CA SER A 459 17.42 26.14 16.43
C SER A 459 17.39 24.81 17.20
N SER A 460 16.31 24.56 17.94
CA SER A 460 16.10 23.29 18.68
C SER A 460 16.05 22.09 17.73
N ILE A 461 15.21 22.17 16.69
CA ILE A 461 15.09 21.13 15.66
C ILE A 461 16.42 20.92 14.94
N HIS A 462 17.11 22.00 14.58
CA HIS A 462 18.41 21.91 13.92
C HIS A 462 19.45 21.20 14.79
N GLY A 463 19.55 21.55 16.06
CA GLY A 463 20.46 20.89 17.00
C GLY A 463 20.14 19.39 17.19
N LEU A 464 18.86 19.00 17.11
CA LEU A 464 18.50 17.58 17.10
C LEU A 464 18.84 16.90 15.77
N GLN A 465 18.64 17.57 14.63
CA GLN A 465 19.01 17.05 13.31
C GLN A 465 20.51 16.78 13.18
N GLU A 466 21.38 17.63 13.74
CA GLU A 466 22.83 17.43 13.71
C GLU A 466 23.30 16.19 14.47
N ARG A 467 22.50 15.71 15.42
CA ARG A 467 22.79 14.51 16.20
C ARG A 467 22.33 13.23 15.50
N LEU A 468 21.55 13.34 14.42
CA LEU A 468 21.03 12.20 13.67
C LEU A 468 21.97 11.84 12.51
N LYS A 469 22.09 10.54 12.26
CA LYS A 469 22.80 9.99 11.11
C LYS A 469 21.80 9.75 9.99
N PHE A 470 21.88 10.57 8.94
CA PHE A 470 21.05 10.46 7.74
C PHE A 470 21.43 9.25 6.88
#